data_AF-A0A932DCA6-F1
#
_entry.id   AF-A0A932DCA6-F1
#
_cell.length_a   1.000
_cell.length_b   1.000
_cell.length_c   1.000
_cell.angle_alpha   90.00
_cell.angle_beta   90.00
_cell.angle_gamma   90.00
#
_symmetry.space_group_name_H-M   'P 1'
#
loop_
_entity.id
_entity.type
_entity.pdbx_description
1 polymer ?
#
loop_
_entity_poly.entity_id
_entity_poly.type
_entity_poly.pdbx_seq_one_letter_code
_entity_poly.pdbx_strand_id
1 'polypeptide(L)'
;MKDWPANKITGANAGGPRQLPIRTRWAARVAQSCRWAAMLRLPPSLLIASLLAALPGCTGGADTRRGYDSESGDLGAFILRMAPQYGVRILTTNGLPAIPAKWRFKADSNEFSLVLAGDYFPQLHPFLSRAVGPPFGSPTTNSPGELPGITAYYGTNFGVTMSCGSGKDDDGKQYTSFAIVNYGAASAGAGALSATQFWQLFREVVSELEKNPLKEFECHDEAVEHAVDTLTFPKEVETLFGATNVDHFIRPFTGAAVWNSAAYFAGRYTLELRVPIAIDYEHCRVKDVLGSVEVEIREVIKVDFYGRSGAPGATLKGYWRLNENEWRSLVKNGGNWSVVNVPIVSNAPVKGFDAYANSVRDPIRYRKENFDRPVREAWEALRKRGTKTNTTPDPEKQNR
;
A
#
# COMPACT_ATOMS: atom_id res chain seq x y z
N MET A 1 11.33 -50.56 -38.65
CA MET A 1 10.19 -49.99 -37.90
C MET A 1 9.95 -50.88 -36.69
N LYS A 2 9.61 -50.33 -35.52
CA LYS A 2 9.56 -51.07 -34.25
C LYS A 2 8.31 -50.65 -33.48
N ASP A 3 7.44 -51.62 -33.23
CA ASP A 3 6.10 -51.38 -32.67
C ASP A 3 6.13 -50.96 -31.20
N TRP A 4 5.13 -50.17 -30.81
CA TRP A 4 4.79 -49.89 -29.42
C TRP A 4 3.34 -50.34 -29.18
N PRO A 5 3.07 -51.23 -28.21
CA PRO A 5 1.72 -51.73 -27.96
C PRO A 5 0.85 -50.70 -27.22
N ALA A 6 -0.46 -50.75 -27.48
CA ALA A 6 -1.44 -49.88 -26.84
C ALA A 6 -1.92 -50.45 -25.48
N ASN A 7 -1.76 -49.66 -24.42
CA ASN A 7 -2.08 -50.08 -23.06
C ASN A 7 -3.55 -49.79 -22.68
N LYS A 8 -4.40 -50.72 -23.11
CA LYS A 8 -5.70 -51.13 -22.55
C LYS A 8 -6.08 -50.49 -21.19
N ILE A 9 -7.06 -49.58 -21.19
CA ILE A 9 -7.76 -49.14 -19.97
C ILE A 9 -9.07 -49.94 -19.86
N THR A 10 -9.20 -50.71 -18.78
CA THR A 10 -10.44 -51.42 -18.41
C THR A 10 -10.75 -51.17 -16.94
N GLY A 11 -11.96 -50.72 -16.62
CA GLY A 11 -12.37 -50.47 -15.24
C GLY A 11 -13.68 -49.70 -15.12
N ALA A 12 -14.81 -50.37 -15.39
CA ALA A 12 -16.11 -49.81 -15.06
C ALA A 12 -16.37 -49.92 -13.55
N ASN A 13 -16.95 -48.88 -12.95
CA ASN A 13 -17.63 -48.99 -11.66
C ASN A 13 -18.86 -48.06 -11.65
N ALA A 14 -20.02 -48.65 -11.90
CA ALA A 14 -21.30 -47.97 -11.74
C ALA A 14 -21.66 -47.93 -10.25
N GLY A 15 -21.74 -46.72 -9.68
CA GLY A 15 -22.21 -46.48 -8.31
C GLY A 15 -23.29 -45.40 -8.32
N GLY A 16 -24.50 -45.76 -7.89
CA GLY A 16 -25.67 -44.89 -7.94
C GLY A 16 -25.64 -43.69 -6.98
N PRO A 17 -26.65 -42.80 -7.05
CA PRO A 17 -26.67 -41.54 -6.32
C PRO A 17 -26.80 -41.76 -4.80
N ARG A 18 -25.88 -41.16 -4.03
CA ARG A 18 -26.01 -41.08 -2.56
C ARG A 18 -26.97 -39.97 -2.18
N GLN A 19 -28.12 -40.32 -1.60
CA GLN A 19 -28.91 -39.38 -0.81
C GLN A 19 -28.15 -39.04 0.49
N LEU A 20 -28.08 -37.76 0.83
CA LEU A 20 -27.61 -37.30 2.14
C LEU A 20 -28.79 -36.64 2.89
N PRO A 21 -29.09 -37.06 4.14
CA PRO A 21 -30.15 -36.42 4.92
C PRO A 21 -29.70 -35.04 5.41
N ILE A 22 -30.51 -34.02 5.12
CA ILE A 22 -30.36 -32.69 5.69
C ILE A 22 -30.56 -32.77 7.21
N ARG A 23 -29.55 -32.40 7.99
CA ARG A 23 -29.70 -32.17 9.44
C ARG A 23 -29.73 -30.67 9.73
N THR A 24 -30.93 -30.18 10.03
CA THR A 24 -31.17 -28.86 10.61
C THR A 24 -30.80 -28.81 12.10
N ARG A 25 -30.47 -27.59 12.57
CA ARG A 25 -30.31 -27.15 13.98
C ARG A 25 -29.01 -27.59 14.68
N TRP A 26 -28.19 -26.60 15.04
CA TRP A 26 -28.04 -26.18 16.45
C TRP A 26 -27.85 -24.66 16.50
N ALA A 27 -28.30 -24.03 17.58
CA ALA A 27 -28.26 -22.58 17.74
C ALA A 27 -27.64 -22.18 19.09
N ALA A 28 -26.75 -21.19 19.01
CA ALA A 28 -26.49 -20.14 20.00
C ALA A 28 -25.89 -20.46 21.40
N ARG A 29 -25.07 -19.48 21.84
CA ARG A 29 -24.60 -19.18 23.21
C ARG A 29 -23.55 -20.10 23.85
N VAL A 30 -22.32 -19.60 23.90
CA VAL A 30 -21.77 -19.08 25.17
C VAL A 30 -21.17 -17.69 24.88
N ALA A 31 -21.49 -16.73 25.74
CA ALA A 31 -20.82 -15.44 25.81
C ALA A 31 -20.24 -15.26 27.22
N GLN A 32 -19.28 -14.34 27.34
CA GLN A 32 -18.72 -13.84 28.60
C GLN A 32 -17.86 -14.81 29.42
N SER A 33 -16.57 -14.51 29.44
CA SER A 33 -15.78 -14.53 30.67
C SER A 33 -15.16 -13.15 30.84
N CYS A 34 -15.62 -12.44 31.87
CA CYS A 34 -15.23 -11.06 32.15
C CYS A 34 -13.95 -11.01 33.00
N ARG A 35 -13.00 -10.15 32.59
CA ARG A 35 -12.37 -9.05 33.36
C ARG A 35 -11.60 -9.34 34.67
N TRP A 36 -10.88 -8.29 35.09
CA TRP A 36 -10.09 -8.11 36.33
C TRP A 36 -8.71 -8.78 36.27
N ALA A 37 -7.59 -8.11 36.58
CA ALA A 37 -7.33 -6.74 37.10
C ALA A 37 -5.95 -6.25 36.57
N ALA A 38 -5.43 -5.02 36.74
CA ALA A 38 -5.88 -3.71 37.25
C ALA A 38 -4.93 -2.63 36.63
N MET A 39 -5.37 -1.42 36.29
CA MET A 39 -5.13 -0.15 37.03
C MET A 39 -3.64 0.19 37.32
N LEU A 40 -3.09 1.40 37.19
CA LEU A 40 -3.61 2.76 37.00
C LEU A 40 -2.76 3.49 35.88
N ARG A 41 -2.68 4.81 35.63
CA ARG A 41 -3.23 6.07 36.20
C ARG A 41 -3.04 7.22 35.16
N LEU A 42 -4.01 8.12 34.99
CA LEU A 42 -3.95 9.56 34.57
C LEU A 42 -5.28 9.96 33.89
N PRO A 43 -5.95 11.03 34.34
CA PRO A 43 -5.62 12.41 33.92
C PRO A 43 -5.49 13.39 35.12
N PRO A 44 -4.82 14.55 34.95
CA PRO A 44 -5.58 15.78 34.70
C PRO A 44 -4.83 16.85 33.86
N SER A 45 -5.42 17.30 32.76
CA SER A 45 -4.95 18.50 32.02
C SER A 45 -6.09 19.29 31.35
N LEU A 46 -7.23 19.37 32.06
CA LEU A 46 -8.12 20.54 31.98
C LEU A 46 -7.42 21.71 32.70
N LEU A 47 -6.46 22.36 32.05
CA LEU A 47 -5.87 23.66 32.45
C LEU A 47 -4.90 24.13 31.34
N ILE A 48 -5.40 25.02 30.48
CA ILE A 48 -4.75 26.07 29.64
C ILE A 48 -5.77 26.46 28.55
N ALA A 49 -6.96 26.83 29.03
CA ALA A 49 -7.84 27.79 28.40
C ALA A 49 -8.04 28.88 29.46
N SER A 50 -8.02 30.16 29.07
CA SER A 50 -8.03 31.33 29.96
C SER A 50 -6.71 31.69 30.66
N LEU A 51 -5.69 32.11 29.89
CA LEU A 51 -4.94 33.35 30.19
C LEU A 51 -4.14 33.85 28.98
N LEU A 52 -4.72 34.77 28.20
CA LEU A 52 -4.08 35.87 27.46
C LEU A 52 -5.09 36.51 26.48
N ALA A 53 -6.14 37.11 27.05
CA ALA A 53 -7.06 37.99 26.32
C ALA A 53 -7.25 39.27 27.13
N ALA A 54 -6.33 40.23 26.98
CA ALA A 54 -6.41 41.56 27.61
C ALA A 54 -5.49 42.61 26.95
N LEU A 55 -5.61 42.83 25.63
CA LEU A 55 -5.34 44.13 25.03
C LEU A 55 -6.42 44.44 23.98
N PRO A 56 -7.19 45.54 24.13
CA PRO A 56 -8.25 45.90 23.19
C PRO A 56 -7.65 46.59 21.95
N GLY A 57 -7.15 45.80 21.01
CA GLY A 57 -6.70 46.26 19.70
C GLY A 57 -7.76 46.03 18.63
N CYS A 58 -8.63 47.02 18.39
CA CYS A 58 -9.52 47.01 17.22
C CYS A 58 -8.71 47.21 15.93
N THR A 59 -8.10 46.15 15.43
CA THR A 59 -7.53 46.07 14.09
C THR A 59 -8.33 45.05 13.28
N GLY A 60 -8.80 45.46 12.10
CA GLY A 60 -9.72 44.65 11.29
C GLY A 60 -9.16 43.27 10.99
N GLY A 61 -10.04 42.26 11.03
CA GLY A 61 -9.66 40.85 10.88
C GLY A 61 -8.68 40.65 9.74
N ALA A 62 -7.46 40.20 10.08
CA ALA A 62 -6.38 40.08 9.12
C ALA A 62 -6.78 39.08 8.03
N ASP A 63 -6.97 39.56 6.80
CA ASP A 63 -7.36 38.73 5.66
C ASP A 63 -6.34 37.59 5.49
N THR A 64 -6.72 36.38 5.90
CA THR A 64 -5.87 35.18 6.00
C THR A 64 -5.38 34.68 4.64
N ARG A 65 -5.76 35.38 3.56
CA ARG A 65 -5.47 35.08 2.16
C ARG A 65 -4.51 36.12 1.53
N ARG A 66 -3.71 36.81 2.35
CA ARG A 66 -2.63 37.70 1.88
C ARG A 66 -1.69 36.91 0.94
N GLY A 67 -1.54 37.40 -0.29
CA GLY A 67 -0.74 36.72 -1.34
C GLY A 67 -1.55 35.85 -2.30
N TYR A 68 -2.89 35.94 -2.29
CA TYR A 68 -3.73 35.42 -3.37
C TYR A 68 -4.24 36.57 -4.26
N ASP A 69 -4.10 36.40 -5.57
CA ASP A 69 -4.74 37.25 -6.58
C ASP A 69 -6.23 36.94 -6.68
N SER A 70 -7.03 37.90 -7.15
CA SER A 70 -8.49 37.75 -7.30
C SER A 70 -8.89 37.85 -8.77
N GLU A 71 -9.67 36.87 -9.26
CA GLU A 71 -10.15 36.83 -10.65
C GLU A 71 -11.61 36.34 -10.69
N SER A 72 -12.29 36.58 -11.80
CA SER A 72 -13.69 36.19 -12.00
C SER A 72 -14.00 35.99 -13.47
N GLY A 73 -14.87 35.03 -13.77
CA GLY A 73 -15.21 34.65 -15.14
C GLY A 73 -15.57 33.18 -15.20
N ASP A 74 -15.21 32.50 -16.29
CA ASP A 74 -15.30 31.05 -16.38
C ASP A 74 -14.10 30.38 -15.71
N LEU A 75 -14.32 29.86 -14.50
CA LEU A 75 -13.34 29.12 -13.72
C LEU A 75 -12.85 27.86 -14.45
N GLY A 76 -13.72 27.22 -15.23
CA GLY A 76 -13.36 26.03 -16.00
C GLY A 76 -12.29 26.35 -17.05
N ALA A 77 -12.54 27.38 -17.85
CA ALA A 77 -11.55 27.88 -18.82
C ALA A 77 -10.25 28.36 -18.15
N PHE A 78 -10.35 29.01 -16.97
CA PHE A 78 -9.17 29.41 -16.18
C PHE A 78 -8.32 28.20 -15.76
N ILE A 79 -8.92 27.16 -15.19
CA ILE A 79 -8.23 25.93 -14.80
C ILE A 79 -7.58 25.25 -16.01
N LEU A 80 -8.28 25.16 -17.15
CA LEU A 80 -7.72 24.57 -18.38
C LEU A 80 -6.54 25.36 -18.95
N ARG A 81 -6.48 26.69 -18.74
CA ARG A 81 -5.35 27.54 -19.11
C ARG A 81 -4.14 27.36 -18.20
N MET A 82 -4.37 27.15 -16.90
CA MET A 82 -3.30 27.01 -15.90
C MET A 82 -2.73 25.60 -15.85
N ALA A 83 -3.58 24.56 -15.90
CA ALA A 83 -3.17 23.19 -15.62
C ALA A 83 -2.01 22.65 -16.50
N PRO A 84 -1.94 22.89 -17.82
CA PRO A 84 -0.81 22.47 -18.65
C PRO A 84 0.55 23.04 -18.22
N GLN A 85 0.56 24.23 -17.58
CA GLN A 85 1.79 24.87 -17.07
C GLN A 85 2.40 24.07 -15.91
N TYR A 86 1.57 23.28 -15.22
CA TYR A 86 1.95 22.36 -14.15
C TYR A 86 1.99 20.90 -14.64
N GLY A 87 2.18 20.66 -15.94
CA GLY A 87 2.32 19.31 -16.50
C GLY A 87 1.04 18.47 -16.56
N VAL A 88 -0.12 19.04 -16.23
CA VAL A 88 -1.41 18.33 -16.31
C VAL A 88 -1.77 18.07 -17.77
N ARG A 89 -2.14 16.82 -18.06
CA ARG A 89 -2.65 16.45 -19.39
C ARG A 89 -4.16 16.65 -19.48
N ILE A 90 -4.58 17.58 -20.32
CA ILE A 90 -5.98 17.74 -20.71
C ILE A 90 -6.35 16.69 -21.77
N LEU A 91 -7.47 16.00 -21.56
CA LEU A 91 -8.05 14.99 -22.46
C LEU A 91 -9.12 15.58 -23.39
N THR A 92 -9.92 16.53 -22.90
CA THR A 92 -10.89 17.27 -23.71
C THR A 92 -11.04 18.71 -23.26
N THR A 93 -11.30 19.60 -24.21
CA THR A 93 -11.70 21.00 -23.98
C THR A 93 -13.08 21.30 -24.57
N ASN A 94 -13.56 20.49 -25.51
CA ASN A 94 -14.80 20.73 -26.24
C ASN A 94 -16.02 20.25 -25.45
N GLY A 95 -17.09 21.05 -25.44
CA GLY A 95 -18.37 20.69 -24.80
C GLY A 95 -18.34 20.68 -23.26
N LEU A 96 -17.32 21.27 -22.64
CA LEU A 96 -17.29 21.49 -21.19
C LEU A 96 -18.18 22.70 -20.81
N PRO A 97 -18.96 22.62 -19.71
CA PRO A 97 -19.80 23.73 -19.28
C PRO A 97 -18.93 24.84 -18.66
N ALA A 98 -19.30 26.09 -18.92
CA ALA A 98 -18.70 27.23 -18.23
C ALA A 98 -19.08 27.22 -16.73
N ILE A 99 -18.13 27.56 -15.86
CA ILE A 99 -18.34 27.65 -14.42
C ILE A 99 -18.18 29.12 -14.00
N PRO A 100 -19.25 29.94 -14.05
CA PRO A 100 -19.18 31.35 -13.71
C PRO A 100 -18.94 31.51 -12.20
N ALA A 101 -17.80 32.08 -11.81
CA ALA A 101 -17.41 32.21 -10.42
C ALA A 101 -16.55 33.46 -10.15
N LYS A 102 -16.33 33.74 -8.86
CA LYS A 102 -15.27 34.61 -8.36
C LYS A 102 -14.36 33.76 -7.48
N TRP A 103 -13.05 33.80 -7.73
CA TRP A 103 -12.07 33.02 -6.98
C TRP A 103 -10.89 33.88 -6.55
N ARG A 104 -10.19 33.39 -5.53
CA ARG A 104 -8.85 33.82 -5.20
C ARG A 104 -7.88 32.70 -5.57
N PHE A 105 -6.75 33.00 -6.20
CA PHE A 105 -5.73 31.98 -6.55
C PHE A 105 -4.32 32.42 -6.15
N LYS A 106 -3.44 31.44 -5.98
CA LYS A 106 -2.00 31.60 -5.83
C LYS A 106 -1.32 30.66 -6.83
N ALA A 107 -0.30 31.17 -7.51
CA ALA A 107 0.50 30.41 -8.47
C ALA A 107 1.98 30.62 -8.14
N ASP A 108 2.72 29.55 -7.92
CA ASP A 108 4.19 29.55 -7.91
C ASP A 108 4.73 28.44 -8.83
N SER A 109 6.03 28.17 -8.84
CA SER A 109 6.63 27.18 -9.76
C SER A 109 6.20 25.73 -9.49
N ASN A 110 5.58 25.47 -8.34
CA ASN A 110 5.42 24.13 -7.77
C ASN A 110 3.95 23.81 -7.46
N GLU A 111 3.20 24.81 -7.02
CA GLU A 111 1.78 24.74 -6.68
C GLU A 111 0.97 25.80 -7.43
N PHE A 112 -0.21 25.39 -7.89
CA PHE A 112 -1.30 26.28 -8.23
C PHE A 112 -2.50 25.93 -7.36
N SER A 113 -2.94 26.85 -6.51
CA SER A 113 -4.08 26.66 -5.62
C SER A 113 -5.08 27.80 -5.76
N LEU A 114 -6.37 27.47 -5.69
CA LEU A 114 -7.46 28.44 -5.73
C LEU A 114 -8.56 28.10 -4.72
N VAL A 115 -9.25 29.13 -4.26
CA VAL A 115 -10.32 29.07 -3.26
C VAL A 115 -11.51 29.90 -3.72
N LEU A 116 -12.69 29.31 -3.64
CA LEU A 116 -13.98 29.90 -3.98
C LEU A 116 -14.86 29.97 -2.73
N ALA A 117 -15.70 31.00 -2.62
CA ALA A 117 -16.74 31.04 -1.59
C ALA A 117 -18.02 30.34 -2.10
N GLY A 118 -18.54 29.38 -1.34
CA GLY A 118 -19.66 28.52 -1.73
C GLY A 118 -19.25 27.13 -2.21
N ASP A 119 -20.25 26.30 -2.53
CA ASP A 119 -20.07 24.94 -3.06
C ASP A 119 -20.00 24.92 -4.59
N TYR A 120 -18.79 24.66 -5.10
CA TYR A 120 -18.50 24.48 -6.52
C TYR A 120 -18.03 23.05 -6.83
N PHE A 121 -17.94 22.16 -5.82
CA PHE A 121 -17.53 20.77 -6.04
C PHE A 121 -18.50 20.01 -6.97
N PRO A 122 -19.84 20.12 -6.86
CA PRO A 122 -20.78 19.47 -7.79
C PRO A 122 -20.61 19.87 -9.26
N GLN A 123 -20.01 21.03 -9.54
CA GLN A 123 -19.75 21.55 -10.88
C GLN A 123 -18.32 21.21 -11.33
N LEU A 124 -17.32 21.44 -10.46
CA LEU A 124 -15.91 21.15 -10.73
C LEU A 124 -15.63 19.66 -10.85
N HIS A 125 -16.26 18.80 -10.05
CA HIS A 125 -16.02 17.35 -10.10
C HIS A 125 -16.34 16.74 -11.48
N PRO A 126 -17.56 16.86 -12.04
CA PRO A 126 -17.85 16.35 -13.38
C PRO A 126 -17.13 17.11 -14.49
N PHE A 127 -16.79 18.39 -14.29
CA PHE A 127 -15.97 19.16 -15.23
C PHE A 127 -14.56 18.55 -15.34
N LEU A 128 -13.88 18.34 -14.21
CA LEU A 128 -12.55 17.75 -14.14
C LEU A 128 -12.57 16.29 -14.62
N SER A 129 -13.55 15.49 -14.21
CA SER A 129 -13.68 14.10 -14.68
C SER A 129 -13.77 13.97 -16.20
N ARG A 130 -14.37 14.95 -16.88
CA ARG A 130 -14.37 15.02 -18.36
C ARG A 130 -13.04 15.57 -18.88
N ALA A 131 -12.61 16.72 -18.37
CA ALA A 131 -11.44 17.47 -18.84
C ALA A 131 -10.14 16.68 -18.73
N VAL A 132 -9.92 15.94 -17.64
CA VAL A 132 -8.65 15.29 -17.31
C VAL A 132 -8.73 13.78 -17.09
N GLY A 133 -9.95 13.22 -17.06
CA GLY A 133 -10.19 11.78 -16.83
C GLY A 133 -10.72 11.49 -15.43
N PRO A 134 -11.13 10.23 -15.15
CA PRO A 134 -11.74 9.85 -13.89
C PRO A 134 -10.79 10.07 -12.69
N PRO A 135 -11.33 10.36 -11.50
CA PRO A 135 -10.53 10.46 -10.29
C PRO A 135 -9.88 9.12 -9.90
N PHE A 136 -8.82 9.18 -9.10
CA PHE A 136 -8.30 8.02 -8.39
C PHE A 136 -9.22 7.64 -7.23
N GLY A 137 -10.15 6.73 -7.50
CA GLY A 137 -11.12 6.25 -6.52
C GLY A 137 -12.36 7.13 -6.42
N SER A 138 -13.28 6.75 -5.54
CA SER A 138 -14.47 7.56 -5.25
C SER A 138 -14.10 8.79 -4.42
N PRO A 139 -14.80 9.93 -4.57
CA PRO A 139 -14.64 11.06 -3.68
C PRO A 139 -14.80 10.65 -2.21
N THR A 140 -13.86 11.05 -1.36
CA THR A 140 -13.87 10.72 0.06
C THR A 140 -14.53 11.85 0.85
N THR A 141 -15.45 11.50 1.74
CA THR A 141 -15.90 12.41 2.81
C THR A 141 -14.99 12.29 4.02
N ASN A 142 -14.75 13.40 4.71
CA ASN A 142 -13.97 13.41 5.96
C ASN A 142 -14.59 12.50 7.04
N SER A 143 -13.77 12.07 8.01
CA SER A 143 -14.19 11.14 9.06
C SER A 143 -15.29 11.74 9.97
N PRO A 144 -16.16 10.90 10.58
CA PRO A 144 -17.18 11.38 11.52
C PRO A 144 -16.54 12.11 12.73
N GLY A 145 -16.63 13.44 12.74
CA GLY A 145 -16.05 14.30 13.77
C GLY A 145 -15.35 15.55 13.23
N GLU A 146 -14.91 15.52 11.96
CA GLU A 146 -14.37 16.70 11.27
C GLU A 146 -15.48 17.50 10.56
N LEU A 147 -15.18 18.76 10.18
CA LEU A 147 -16.10 19.55 9.38
C LEU A 147 -16.42 18.80 8.06
N PRO A 148 -17.72 18.66 7.70
CA PRO A 148 -18.12 17.85 6.56
C PRO A 148 -17.55 18.44 5.28
N GLY A 149 -16.63 17.70 4.68
CA GLY A 149 -16.04 18.02 3.39
C GLY A 149 -15.97 16.79 2.50
N ILE A 150 -15.84 17.04 1.20
CA ILE A 150 -15.71 16.04 0.15
C ILE A 150 -14.50 16.39 -0.70
N THR A 151 -13.65 15.41 -1.00
CA THR A 151 -12.43 15.60 -1.79
C THR A 151 -12.30 14.54 -2.89
N ALA A 152 -11.85 14.93 -4.07
CA ALA A 152 -11.52 14.05 -5.18
C ALA A 152 -10.10 14.37 -5.73
N TYR A 153 -9.35 13.32 -6.07
CA TYR A 153 -7.99 13.40 -6.61
C TYR A 153 -7.98 12.94 -8.07
N TYR A 154 -7.27 13.66 -8.94
CA TYR A 154 -7.07 13.31 -10.35
C TYR A 154 -5.57 13.26 -10.63
N GLY A 155 -5.08 12.10 -11.06
CA GLY A 155 -3.71 11.97 -11.57
C GLY A 155 -3.74 11.84 -13.08
N THR A 156 -3.01 12.71 -13.78
CA THR A 156 -3.08 12.79 -15.25
C THR A 156 -1.85 12.23 -15.95
N ASN A 157 -0.72 12.11 -15.24
CA ASN A 157 0.50 11.36 -15.58
C ASN A 157 1.39 11.24 -14.32
N PHE A 158 2.49 10.49 -14.40
CA PHE A 158 3.55 10.52 -13.38
C PHE A 158 4.07 11.95 -13.17
N GLY A 159 4.01 12.45 -11.93
CA GLY A 159 4.64 13.72 -11.54
C GLY A 159 3.70 14.82 -11.05
N VAL A 160 2.38 14.73 -11.24
CA VAL A 160 1.42 15.79 -10.83
C VAL A 160 0.16 15.20 -10.18
N THR A 161 -0.29 15.80 -9.08
CA THR A 161 -1.62 15.57 -8.48
C THR A 161 -2.50 16.79 -8.68
N MET A 162 -3.74 16.59 -9.11
CA MET A 162 -4.80 17.59 -8.96
C MET A 162 -5.74 17.15 -7.83
N SER A 163 -6.18 18.08 -7.00
CA SER A 163 -7.25 17.85 -6.03
C SER A 163 -8.34 18.92 -6.17
N CYS A 164 -9.57 18.53 -5.86
CA CYS A 164 -10.68 19.45 -5.66
C CYS A 164 -11.48 18.99 -4.45
N GLY A 165 -11.88 19.93 -3.60
CA GLY A 165 -12.74 19.61 -2.46
C GLY A 165 -13.61 20.77 -2.02
N SER A 166 -14.69 20.45 -1.31
CA SER A 166 -15.61 21.41 -0.69
C SER A 166 -15.62 21.17 0.82
N GLY A 167 -15.73 22.23 1.60
CA GLY A 167 -15.68 22.18 3.06
C GLY A 167 -16.21 23.46 3.69
N LYS A 168 -16.09 23.59 5.01
CA LYS A 168 -16.46 24.79 5.77
C LYS A 168 -15.25 25.40 6.46
N ASP A 169 -15.20 26.71 6.54
CA ASP A 169 -14.23 27.43 7.38
C ASP A 169 -14.69 27.49 8.85
N ASP A 170 -13.89 28.12 9.70
CA ASP A 170 -14.16 28.24 11.14
C ASP A 170 -15.44 29.04 11.45
N ASP A 171 -15.88 29.93 10.53
CA ASP A 171 -17.16 30.64 10.60
C ASP A 171 -18.35 29.76 10.12
N GLY A 172 -18.08 28.51 9.72
CA GLY A 172 -19.05 27.60 9.13
C GLY A 172 -19.46 27.94 7.70
N LYS A 173 -18.79 28.90 7.04
CA LYS A 173 -19.07 29.30 5.65
C LYS A 173 -18.49 28.25 4.71
N GLN A 174 -19.29 27.84 3.73
CA GLN A 174 -18.85 26.86 2.76
C GLN A 174 -17.84 27.49 1.78
N TYR A 175 -16.80 26.74 1.45
CA TYR A 175 -15.82 27.09 0.43
C TYR A 175 -15.49 25.86 -0.42
N THR A 176 -14.95 26.12 -1.60
CA THR A 176 -14.38 25.08 -2.46
C THR A 176 -12.92 25.39 -2.74
N SER A 177 -12.06 24.40 -2.58
CA SER A 177 -10.64 24.47 -2.93
C SER A 177 -10.34 23.61 -4.15
N PHE A 178 -9.33 24.03 -4.90
CA PHE A 178 -8.73 23.27 -5.98
C PHE A 178 -7.23 23.51 -5.97
N ALA A 179 -6.44 22.47 -6.15
CA ALA A 179 -4.99 22.55 -6.20
C ALA A 179 -4.39 21.65 -7.28
N ILE A 180 -3.25 22.07 -7.81
CA ILE A 180 -2.36 21.28 -8.66
C ILE A 180 -0.98 21.33 -8.00
N VAL A 181 -0.42 20.15 -7.69
CA VAL A 181 0.84 20.01 -6.96
C VAL A 181 1.77 19.08 -7.73
N ASN A 182 2.98 19.54 -8.01
CA ASN A 182 4.05 18.70 -8.56
C ASN A 182 4.60 17.75 -7.48
N TYR A 183 4.61 16.45 -7.73
CA TYR A 183 5.09 15.42 -6.79
C TYR A 183 6.56 15.61 -6.37
N GLY A 184 7.38 16.25 -7.22
CA GLY A 184 8.77 16.60 -6.89
C GLY A 184 8.92 17.84 -5.98
N ALA A 185 7.82 18.54 -5.69
CA ALA A 185 7.82 19.81 -4.99
C ALA A 185 6.77 19.89 -3.86
N ALA A 186 6.35 18.75 -3.33
CA ALA A 186 5.51 18.64 -2.13
C ALA A 186 6.29 19.02 -0.85
N SER A 187 6.79 20.25 -0.81
CA SER A 187 7.38 20.91 0.34
C SER A 187 6.97 22.39 0.35
N ALA A 188 6.04 22.71 1.25
CA ALA A 188 5.63 24.06 1.68
C ALA A 188 4.63 24.89 0.83
N GLY A 189 3.33 24.62 1.00
CA GLY A 189 2.35 25.66 1.39
C GLY A 189 1.16 25.92 0.44
N ALA A 190 -0.07 25.56 0.83
CA ALA A 190 -0.72 26.13 2.03
C ALA A 190 -1.41 25.09 2.95
N GLY A 191 -1.38 25.32 4.27
CA GLY A 191 -1.63 24.29 5.29
C GLY A 191 -0.38 23.49 5.67
N ALA A 192 0.71 23.67 4.92
CA ALA A 192 2.02 23.24 5.35
C ALA A 192 2.41 23.90 6.67
N LEU A 193 2.72 23.05 7.64
CA LEU A 193 3.45 23.36 8.85
C LEU A 193 4.57 24.38 8.56
N SER A 194 4.67 25.45 9.35
CA SER A 194 5.81 26.39 9.29
C SER A 194 7.13 25.62 9.34
N ALA A 195 8.25 26.15 8.82
CA ALA A 195 9.52 25.41 8.81
C ALA A 195 9.87 24.75 10.16
N THR A 196 9.60 25.43 11.28
CA THR A 196 9.72 24.89 12.65
C THR A 196 8.76 23.72 12.92
N GLN A 197 7.48 23.88 12.62
CA GLN A 197 6.48 22.81 12.79
C GLN A 197 6.72 21.65 11.82
N PHE A 198 7.22 21.89 10.60
CA PHE A 198 7.62 20.85 9.66
C PHE A 198 8.84 20.10 10.20
N TRP A 199 9.85 20.80 10.73
CA TRP A 199 10.97 20.17 11.44
C TRP A 199 10.56 19.48 12.75
N GLN A 200 9.41 19.83 13.33
CA GLN A 200 8.88 19.17 14.52
C GLN A 200 8.08 17.93 14.15
N LEU A 201 7.11 18.01 13.23
CA LEU A 201 6.43 16.82 12.68
C LEU A 201 7.43 15.88 12.01
N PHE A 202 8.42 16.39 11.28
CA PHE A 202 9.48 15.57 10.69
C PHE A 202 10.30 14.86 11.76
N ARG A 203 10.62 15.51 12.90
CA ARG A 203 11.28 14.85 14.03
C ARG A 203 10.37 13.87 14.77
N GLU A 204 9.06 14.15 14.88
CA GLU A 204 8.08 13.25 15.48
C GLU A 204 7.85 12.02 14.59
N VAL A 205 7.63 12.21 13.28
CA VAL A 205 7.53 11.15 12.28
C VAL A 205 8.84 10.35 12.17
N VAL A 206 10.01 11.01 12.14
CA VAL A 206 11.31 10.31 12.21
C VAL A 206 11.43 9.53 13.51
N SER A 207 11.06 10.09 14.66
CA SER A 207 11.14 9.39 15.95
C SER A 207 10.15 8.22 16.05
N GLU A 208 8.95 8.31 15.50
CA GLU A 208 7.99 7.20 15.42
C GLU A 208 8.42 6.14 14.39
N LEU A 209 9.02 6.55 13.26
CA LEU A 209 9.61 5.63 12.29
C LEU A 209 10.84 4.90 12.84
N GLU A 210 11.67 5.59 13.63
CA GLU A 210 12.81 5.04 14.38
C GLU A 210 12.38 4.08 15.49
N LYS A 211 11.17 4.23 16.05
CA LYS A 211 10.69 3.40 17.18
C LYS A 211 10.22 1.99 16.80
N ASN A 212 9.84 1.73 15.55
CA ASN A 212 9.42 0.38 15.14
C ASN A 212 9.65 0.07 13.64
N PRO A 213 8.98 0.74 12.68
CA PRO A 213 8.89 0.19 11.32
C PRO A 213 10.24 0.13 10.59
N LEU A 214 11.20 1.01 10.89
CA LEU A 214 12.53 0.88 10.28
C LEU A 214 13.27 -0.38 10.71
N LYS A 215 13.16 -0.78 11.98
CA LYS A 215 13.82 -1.99 12.47
C LYS A 215 13.20 -3.23 11.84
N GLU A 216 11.90 -3.21 11.56
CA GLU A 216 11.23 -4.27 10.78
C GLU A 216 11.76 -4.35 9.33
N PHE A 217 12.07 -3.20 8.70
CA PHE A 217 12.69 -3.17 7.36
C PHE A 217 14.16 -3.63 7.39
N GLU A 218 14.99 -3.13 8.31
CA GLU A 218 16.40 -3.51 8.47
C GLU A 218 16.52 -5.01 8.81
N CYS A 219 15.68 -5.53 9.73
CA CYS A 219 15.67 -6.94 10.11
C CYS A 219 15.07 -7.90 9.07
N HIS A 220 14.40 -7.44 8.00
CA HIS A 220 13.66 -8.37 7.11
C HIS A 220 14.59 -9.33 6.38
N ASP A 221 15.70 -8.82 5.82
CA ASP A 221 16.71 -9.63 5.13
C ASP A 221 17.32 -10.67 6.09
N GLU A 222 17.81 -10.22 7.25
CA GLU A 222 18.46 -11.07 8.26
C GLU A 222 17.50 -12.12 8.83
N ALA A 223 16.23 -11.75 9.06
CA ALA A 223 15.21 -12.69 9.53
C ALA A 223 14.85 -13.72 8.46
N VAL A 224 14.92 -13.35 7.17
CA VAL A 224 14.75 -14.30 6.06
C VAL A 224 15.93 -15.26 5.97
N GLU A 225 17.16 -14.77 6.05
CA GLU A 225 18.37 -15.59 6.02
C GLU A 225 18.41 -16.58 7.21
N HIS A 226 18.18 -16.10 8.44
CA HIS A 226 18.05 -16.93 9.64
C HIS A 226 16.94 -18.00 9.50
N ALA A 227 15.81 -17.65 8.88
CA ALA A 227 14.70 -18.58 8.68
C ALA A 227 15.05 -19.72 7.70
N VAL A 228 15.75 -19.43 6.59
CA VAL A 228 16.25 -20.49 5.68
C VAL A 228 17.15 -21.46 6.43
N ASP A 229 18.03 -20.96 7.29
CA ASP A 229 18.97 -21.79 8.05
C ASP A 229 18.32 -22.61 9.17
N THR A 230 17.36 -22.04 9.90
CA THR A 230 16.83 -22.65 11.13
C THR A 230 15.53 -23.45 10.95
N LEU A 231 14.70 -23.11 9.96
CA LEU A 231 13.42 -23.77 9.74
C LEU A 231 13.58 -24.98 8.82
N THR A 232 12.68 -25.96 8.95
CA THR A 232 12.75 -27.20 8.14
C THR A 232 12.09 -27.03 6.77
N PHE A 233 10.94 -26.36 6.72
CA PHE A 233 10.17 -26.17 5.49
C PHE A 233 10.87 -25.42 4.34
N PRO A 234 11.85 -24.50 4.52
CA PRO A 234 12.58 -23.93 3.39
C PRO A 234 13.35 -25.03 2.66
N LYS A 235 14.16 -25.80 3.40
CA LYS A 235 14.96 -26.93 2.91
C LYS A 235 14.11 -28.05 2.31
N GLU A 236 12.92 -28.30 2.84
CA GLU A 236 11.94 -29.24 2.24
C GLU A 236 11.49 -28.76 0.84
N VAL A 237 11.18 -27.47 0.66
CA VAL A 237 10.80 -26.90 -0.65
C VAL A 237 12.01 -26.88 -1.61
N GLU A 238 13.19 -26.48 -1.14
CA GLU A 238 14.43 -26.51 -1.93
C GLU A 238 14.79 -27.92 -2.40
N THR A 239 14.55 -28.94 -1.57
CA THR A 239 14.78 -30.36 -1.92
C THR A 239 13.86 -30.82 -3.06
N LEU A 240 12.61 -30.32 -3.10
CA LEU A 240 11.64 -30.71 -4.14
C LEU A 240 11.79 -29.95 -5.46
N PHE A 241 12.23 -28.69 -5.43
CA PHE A 241 12.23 -27.82 -6.62
C PHE A 241 13.62 -27.32 -7.04
N GLY A 242 14.64 -27.50 -6.20
CA GLY A 242 15.98 -26.92 -6.34
C GLY A 242 16.02 -25.47 -5.85
N ALA A 243 17.01 -25.13 -5.01
CA ALA A 243 17.11 -23.82 -4.35
C ALA A 243 17.01 -22.61 -5.30
N THR A 244 17.54 -22.69 -6.53
CA THR A 244 17.45 -21.61 -7.53
C THR A 244 16.03 -21.33 -8.03
N ASN A 245 15.11 -22.28 -7.90
CA ASN A 245 13.73 -22.20 -8.38
C ASN A 245 12.73 -21.83 -7.28
N VAL A 246 13.23 -21.61 -6.06
CA VAL A 246 12.45 -21.18 -4.89
C VAL A 246 12.80 -19.74 -4.56
N ASP A 247 11.83 -18.96 -4.10
CA ASP A 247 12.08 -17.66 -3.45
C ASP A 247 11.47 -17.69 -2.05
N HIS A 248 12.25 -17.24 -1.07
CA HIS A 248 11.90 -17.23 0.34
C HIS A 248 11.69 -15.80 0.82
N PHE A 249 10.59 -15.52 1.51
CA PHE A 249 10.25 -14.15 1.94
C PHE A 249 9.15 -14.13 3.03
N ILE A 250 9.14 -13.07 3.84
CA ILE A 250 8.11 -12.85 4.86
C ILE A 250 7.07 -11.81 4.40
N ARG A 251 5.78 -12.05 4.67
CA ARG A 251 4.61 -11.15 4.42
C ARG A 251 3.65 -11.19 5.62
N PRO A 252 2.72 -10.24 5.75
CA PRO A 252 2.91 -8.80 5.57
C PRO A 252 3.62 -8.21 6.80
N PHE A 253 4.10 -6.97 6.72
CA PHE A 253 4.57 -6.23 7.92
C PHE A 253 3.41 -5.82 8.84
N THR A 254 2.25 -5.52 8.27
CA THR A 254 1.05 -5.14 9.02
C THR A 254 0.26 -6.38 9.45
N GLY A 255 0.60 -6.97 10.60
CA GLY A 255 -0.12 -8.09 11.20
C GLY A 255 0.84 -9.14 11.78
N ALA A 256 0.35 -10.38 11.92
CA ALA A 256 1.22 -11.50 12.24
C ALA A 256 2.12 -11.82 11.03
N ALA A 257 3.42 -11.96 11.25
CA ALA A 257 4.37 -12.31 10.21
C ALA A 257 4.10 -13.75 9.71
N VAL A 258 4.18 -13.94 8.39
CA VAL A 258 3.99 -15.22 7.71
C VAL A 258 5.21 -15.45 6.83
N TRP A 259 5.94 -16.52 7.12
CA TRP A 259 6.92 -17.07 6.20
C TRP A 259 6.26 -17.54 4.93
N ASN A 260 6.88 -17.31 3.77
CA ASN A 260 6.43 -17.90 2.51
C ASN A 260 7.63 -18.48 1.74
N SER A 261 7.42 -19.63 1.11
CA SER A 261 8.30 -20.19 0.07
C SER A 261 7.49 -20.31 -1.22
N ALA A 262 7.89 -19.60 -2.27
CA ALA A 262 7.25 -19.67 -3.58
C ALA A 262 8.10 -20.47 -4.57
N ALA A 263 7.49 -21.36 -5.35
CA ALA A 263 8.19 -22.16 -6.38
C ALA A 263 7.38 -22.19 -7.69
N TYR A 264 8.10 -22.16 -8.83
CA TYR A 264 7.53 -22.14 -10.18
C TYR A 264 8.10 -23.33 -10.95
N PHE A 265 7.26 -24.31 -11.31
CA PHE A 265 7.74 -25.61 -11.76
C PHE A 265 6.97 -26.20 -12.96
N ALA A 266 7.65 -27.11 -13.68
CA ALA A 266 7.19 -27.76 -14.91
C ALA A 266 6.63 -26.82 -15.99
N GLY A 267 7.08 -25.55 -16.00
CA GLY A 267 6.63 -24.52 -16.93
C GLY A 267 5.12 -24.22 -16.87
N ARG A 268 4.46 -24.55 -15.75
CA ARG A 268 2.99 -24.54 -15.65
C ARG A 268 2.45 -24.30 -14.24
N TYR A 269 3.11 -24.74 -13.18
CA TYR A 269 2.52 -24.71 -11.83
C TYR A 269 3.23 -23.71 -10.93
N THR A 270 2.45 -23.10 -10.04
CA THR A 270 2.93 -22.26 -8.94
C THR A 270 2.60 -22.91 -7.61
N LEU A 271 3.54 -22.94 -6.69
CA LEU A 271 3.35 -23.32 -5.30
C LEU A 271 3.68 -22.13 -4.38
N GLU A 272 2.84 -21.90 -3.37
CA GLU A 272 3.11 -20.98 -2.26
C GLU A 272 2.89 -21.73 -0.94
N LEU A 273 3.98 -22.08 -0.25
CA LEU A 273 3.96 -22.60 1.12
C LEU A 273 3.98 -21.42 2.08
N ARG A 274 3.15 -21.47 3.14
CA ARG A 274 2.93 -20.36 4.08
C ARG A 274 2.93 -20.88 5.52
N VAL A 275 3.63 -20.19 6.43
CA VAL A 275 3.72 -20.56 7.85
C VAL A 275 3.69 -19.31 8.74
N PRO A 276 2.73 -19.17 9.67
CA PRO A 276 2.74 -18.10 10.67
C PRO A 276 3.97 -18.19 11.58
N ILE A 277 4.68 -17.08 11.79
CA ILE A 277 5.92 -17.00 12.56
C ILE A 277 5.95 -15.78 13.49
N ALA A 278 6.72 -15.85 14.57
CA ALA A 278 7.13 -14.71 15.37
C ALA A 278 8.53 -14.26 14.96
N ILE A 279 8.76 -12.94 14.87
CA ILE A 279 10.09 -12.35 14.63
C ILE A 279 10.56 -11.70 15.92
N ASP A 280 11.77 -12.05 16.33
CA ASP A 280 12.56 -11.33 17.32
C ASP A 280 13.25 -10.17 16.59
N TYR A 281 12.54 -9.05 16.48
CA TYR A 281 13.05 -7.81 15.87
C TYR A 281 14.18 -7.16 16.69
N GLU A 282 14.48 -7.65 17.90
CA GLU A 282 15.67 -7.17 18.62
C GLU A 282 16.96 -7.76 18.05
N HIS A 283 16.89 -9.02 17.61
CA HIS A 283 18.01 -9.81 17.08
C HIS A 283 17.82 -10.22 15.61
N CYS A 284 16.91 -9.53 14.90
CA CYS A 284 16.57 -9.73 13.49
C CYS A 284 16.42 -11.19 13.04
N ARG A 285 15.69 -12.01 13.80
CA ARG A 285 15.59 -13.46 13.57
C ARG A 285 14.19 -14.00 13.75
N VAL A 286 13.89 -15.15 13.13
CA VAL A 286 12.67 -15.90 13.46
C VAL A 286 12.82 -16.54 14.84
N LYS A 287 11.84 -16.28 15.70
CA LYS A 287 11.80 -16.71 17.09
C LYS A 287 11.05 -18.03 17.26
N ASP A 288 9.82 -18.08 16.75
CA ASP A 288 8.87 -19.18 16.95
C ASP A 288 8.05 -19.42 15.67
N VAL A 289 7.58 -20.66 15.49
CA VAL A 289 6.51 -21.00 14.53
C VAL A 289 5.18 -20.97 15.27
N LEU A 290 4.23 -20.17 14.78
CA LEU A 290 2.96 -19.88 15.46
C LEU A 290 1.76 -20.68 14.94
N GLY A 291 1.92 -21.41 13.83
CA GLY A 291 0.83 -22.15 13.20
C GLY A 291 1.31 -23.25 12.27
N SER A 292 0.37 -24.08 11.83
CA SER A 292 0.61 -25.16 10.87
C SER A 292 1.01 -24.65 9.48
N VAL A 293 1.70 -25.49 8.72
CA VAL A 293 2.00 -25.24 7.31
C VAL A 293 0.72 -25.28 6.46
N GLU A 294 0.51 -24.24 5.66
CA GLU A 294 -0.47 -24.23 4.56
C GLU A 294 0.27 -24.21 3.22
N VAL A 295 -0.11 -25.05 2.25
CA VAL A 295 0.49 -25.04 0.91
C VAL A 295 -0.59 -24.86 -0.14
N GLU A 296 -0.50 -23.80 -0.95
CA GLU A 296 -1.34 -23.61 -2.12
C GLU A 296 -0.61 -24.03 -3.40
N ILE A 297 -1.30 -24.76 -4.29
CA ILE A 297 -0.82 -25.11 -5.62
C ILE A 297 -1.86 -24.65 -6.66
N ARG A 298 -1.38 -24.04 -7.75
CA ARG A 298 -2.23 -23.55 -8.86
C ARG A 298 -1.59 -23.89 -10.21
N GLU A 299 -2.43 -24.21 -11.20
CA GLU A 299 -2.03 -24.43 -12.60
C GLU A 299 -2.22 -23.13 -13.40
N VAL A 300 -1.16 -22.60 -13.99
CA VAL A 300 -1.27 -21.61 -15.07
C VAL A 300 -1.75 -22.34 -16.31
N ILE A 301 -2.89 -21.96 -16.87
CA ILE A 301 -3.42 -22.54 -18.12
C ILE A 301 -3.18 -21.65 -19.34
N LYS A 302 -2.93 -20.35 -19.12
CA LYS A 302 -2.68 -19.35 -20.17
C LYS A 302 -1.91 -18.18 -19.57
N VAL A 303 -0.97 -17.63 -20.32
CA VAL A 303 -0.35 -16.32 -20.03
C VAL A 303 -0.79 -15.33 -21.11
N ASP A 304 -1.23 -14.15 -20.66
CA ASP A 304 -1.65 -13.02 -21.47
C ASP A 304 -0.75 -11.82 -21.17
N PHE A 305 -0.45 -11.02 -22.18
CA PHE A 305 0.38 -9.81 -22.04
C PHE A 305 -0.51 -8.58 -22.19
N TYR A 306 -0.67 -7.81 -21.11
CA TYR A 306 -1.71 -6.78 -21.03
C TYR A 306 -1.19 -5.38 -21.38
N GLY A 307 -1.93 -4.70 -22.25
CA GLY A 307 -1.76 -3.27 -22.51
C GLY A 307 -0.42 -2.85 -23.13
N ARG A 308 -0.08 -1.56 -23.01
CA ARG A 308 1.20 -1.00 -23.51
C ARG A 308 2.41 -1.33 -22.64
N SER A 309 2.21 -1.75 -21.39
CA SER A 309 3.31 -2.15 -20.50
C SER A 309 3.91 -3.51 -20.89
N GLY A 310 3.18 -4.35 -21.63
CA GLY A 310 3.61 -5.70 -21.94
C GLY A 310 3.76 -6.59 -20.70
N ALA A 311 3.12 -6.22 -19.58
CA ALA A 311 3.20 -6.98 -18.35
C ALA A 311 2.45 -8.33 -18.51
N PRO A 312 3.10 -9.47 -18.24
CA PRO A 312 2.45 -10.77 -18.29
C PRO A 312 1.54 -10.98 -17.09
N GLY A 313 0.38 -11.57 -17.31
CA GLY A 313 -0.51 -12.08 -16.27
C GLY A 313 -1.04 -13.47 -16.65
N ALA A 314 -1.39 -14.27 -15.66
CA ALA A 314 -1.83 -15.65 -15.86
C ALA A 314 -3.33 -15.85 -15.64
N THR A 315 -3.95 -16.67 -16.49
CA THR A 315 -5.21 -17.34 -16.14
C THR A 315 -4.86 -18.61 -15.36
N LEU A 316 -5.39 -18.71 -14.14
CA LEU A 316 -5.15 -19.83 -13.23
C LEU A 316 -6.34 -20.81 -13.24
N LYS A 317 -6.04 -22.10 -13.10
CA LYS A 317 -6.98 -23.20 -12.89
C LYS A 317 -6.41 -24.12 -11.81
N GLY A 318 -7.27 -24.91 -11.16
CA GLY A 318 -6.82 -25.82 -10.12
C GLY A 318 -6.46 -25.05 -8.85
N TYR A 319 -7.07 -25.44 -7.75
CA TYR A 319 -6.80 -24.83 -6.47
C TYR A 319 -6.72 -25.93 -5.44
N TRP A 320 -5.50 -26.40 -5.23
CA TRP A 320 -5.21 -27.48 -4.30
C TRP A 320 -4.55 -26.86 -3.07
N ARG A 321 -5.11 -27.17 -1.90
CA ARG A 321 -4.51 -26.86 -0.61
C ARG A 321 -4.02 -28.15 0.02
N LEU A 322 -2.77 -28.19 0.43
CA LEU A 322 -2.25 -29.25 1.28
C LEU A 322 -2.16 -28.74 2.71
N ASN A 323 -2.60 -29.57 3.65
CA ASN A 323 -2.27 -29.40 5.07
C ASN A 323 -0.86 -29.96 5.36
N GLU A 324 -0.35 -29.69 6.57
CA GLU A 324 0.99 -30.11 6.97
C GLU A 324 1.26 -31.62 6.82
N ASN A 325 0.29 -32.50 7.10
CA ASN A 325 0.48 -33.95 6.95
C ASN A 325 0.59 -34.36 5.48
N GLU A 326 -0.18 -33.73 4.60
CA GLU A 326 -0.12 -33.94 3.16
C GLU A 326 1.22 -33.42 2.60
N TRP A 327 1.65 -32.22 3.01
CA TRP A 327 2.96 -31.67 2.67
C TRP A 327 4.11 -32.60 3.10
N ARG A 328 4.12 -33.06 4.36
CA ARG A 328 5.13 -34.02 4.86
C ARG A 328 5.09 -35.35 4.12
N SER A 329 3.90 -35.81 3.70
CA SER A 329 3.76 -37.00 2.84
C SER A 329 4.38 -36.78 1.47
N LEU A 330 4.14 -35.64 0.83
CA LEU A 330 4.72 -35.28 -0.47
C LEU A 330 6.25 -35.22 -0.41
N VAL A 331 6.82 -34.54 0.61
CA VAL A 331 8.27 -34.44 0.84
C VAL A 331 8.88 -35.82 1.05
N LYS A 332 8.31 -36.65 1.94
CA LYS A 332 8.78 -38.01 2.23
C LYS A 332 8.78 -38.91 1.00
N ASN A 333 7.84 -38.70 0.07
CA ASN A 333 7.72 -39.44 -1.18
C ASN A 333 8.39 -38.73 -2.37
N GLY A 334 9.36 -37.83 -2.13
CA GLY A 334 10.20 -37.23 -3.16
C GLY A 334 9.44 -36.40 -4.20
N GLY A 335 8.34 -35.74 -3.80
CA GLY A 335 7.52 -34.94 -4.71
C GLY A 335 6.50 -35.73 -5.52
N ASN A 336 6.20 -36.99 -5.16
CA ASN A 336 5.15 -37.77 -5.82
C ASN A 336 3.74 -37.23 -5.49
N TRP A 337 3.23 -36.32 -6.31
CA TRP A 337 1.90 -35.69 -6.18
C TRP A 337 0.71 -36.65 -6.07
N SER A 338 0.84 -37.91 -6.51
CA SER A 338 -0.24 -38.90 -6.36
C SER A 338 -0.55 -39.23 -4.89
N VAL A 339 0.41 -39.09 -3.97
CA VAL A 339 0.21 -39.38 -2.53
C VAL A 339 -0.63 -38.32 -1.80
N VAL A 340 -0.87 -37.18 -2.46
CA VAL A 340 -1.68 -36.05 -1.95
C VAL A 340 -2.88 -35.74 -2.86
N ASN A 341 -3.22 -36.64 -3.78
CA ASN A 341 -4.35 -36.49 -4.72
C ASN A 341 -4.32 -35.20 -5.56
N VAL A 342 -3.14 -34.62 -5.82
CA VAL A 342 -2.99 -33.45 -6.70
C VAL A 342 -2.76 -33.93 -8.14
N PRO A 343 -3.72 -33.74 -9.06
CA PRO A 343 -3.58 -34.16 -10.45
C PRO A 343 -2.70 -33.16 -11.20
N ILE A 344 -1.39 -33.39 -11.20
CA ILE A 344 -0.46 -32.71 -12.11
C ILE A 344 -0.71 -33.25 -13.53
N VAL A 345 -1.61 -32.58 -14.25
CA VAL A 345 -2.26 -33.09 -15.48
C VAL A 345 -1.31 -33.18 -16.67
N SER A 346 -0.29 -32.31 -16.72
CA SER A 346 0.59 -32.19 -17.88
C SER A 346 1.96 -31.60 -17.52
N ASN A 347 2.99 -32.11 -18.20
CA ASN A 347 4.34 -31.55 -18.26
C ASN A 347 4.54 -30.64 -19.49
N ALA A 348 3.48 -30.31 -20.25
CA ALA A 348 3.57 -29.37 -21.37
C ALA A 348 3.62 -27.92 -20.83
N PRO A 349 4.72 -27.17 -21.02
CA PRO A 349 4.83 -25.80 -20.54
C PRO A 349 3.78 -24.89 -21.18
N VAL A 350 3.33 -23.86 -20.45
CA VAL A 350 2.49 -22.80 -21.01
C VAL A 350 3.40 -21.75 -21.66
N LYS A 351 3.10 -21.37 -22.90
CA LYS A 351 3.83 -20.32 -23.62
C LYS A 351 3.81 -19.02 -22.81
N GLY A 352 4.99 -18.48 -22.51
CA GLY A 352 5.14 -17.26 -21.71
C GLY A 352 5.17 -17.48 -20.19
N PHE A 353 5.13 -18.73 -19.70
CA PHE A 353 5.18 -19.03 -18.27
C PHE A 353 6.39 -18.41 -17.58
N ASP A 354 7.59 -18.48 -18.16
CA ASP A 354 8.80 -17.93 -17.52
C ASP A 354 8.74 -16.40 -17.38
N ALA A 355 8.15 -15.70 -18.34
CA ALA A 355 7.92 -14.26 -18.25
C ALA A 355 6.92 -13.92 -17.14
N TYR A 356 5.83 -14.69 -17.04
CA TYR A 356 4.87 -14.57 -15.92
C TYR A 356 5.54 -14.88 -14.58
N ALA A 357 6.24 -16.00 -14.45
CA ALA A 357 6.96 -16.39 -13.23
C ALA A 357 7.92 -15.28 -12.81
N ASN A 358 8.80 -14.81 -13.71
CA ASN A 358 9.70 -13.70 -13.43
C ASN A 358 8.92 -12.46 -12.96
N SER A 359 7.86 -12.04 -13.63
CA SER A 359 7.07 -10.86 -13.19
C SER A 359 6.47 -10.96 -11.77
N VAL A 360 6.27 -12.16 -11.23
CA VAL A 360 5.81 -12.38 -9.85
C VAL A 360 6.98 -12.57 -8.87
N ARG A 361 8.09 -13.15 -9.33
CA ARG A 361 9.38 -13.22 -8.58
C ARG A 361 10.04 -11.85 -8.45
N ASP A 362 9.82 -10.97 -9.43
CA ASP A 362 10.46 -9.67 -9.56
C ASP A 362 10.19 -8.77 -8.34
N PRO A 363 8.94 -8.53 -7.89
CA PRO A 363 8.68 -7.78 -6.65
C PRO A 363 9.29 -8.39 -5.38
N ILE A 364 9.60 -9.70 -5.36
CA ILE A 364 10.27 -10.36 -4.22
C ILE A 364 11.78 -10.08 -4.28
N ARG A 365 12.39 -10.24 -5.47
CA ARG A 365 13.83 -10.10 -5.71
C ARG A 365 14.31 -8.66 -5.78
N TYR A 366 13.61 -7.82 -6.55
CA TYR A 366 13.93 -6.40 -6.72
C TYR A 366 13.66 -5.54 -5.48
N ARG A 367 12.95 -6.07 -4.47
CA ARG A 367 12.67 -5.34 -3.24
C ARG A 367 13.96 -4.82 -2.59
N LYS A 368 14.94 -5.72 -2.43
CA LYS A 368 16.25 -5.46 -1.80
C LYS A 368 17.01 -4.33 -2.53
N GLU A 369 16.98 -4.34 -3.86
CA GLU A 369 17.75 -3.38 -4.69
C GLU A 369 17.03 -2.04 -4.95
N ASN A 370 15.71 -2.04 -5.14
CA ASN A 370 14.99 -0.87 -5.67
C ASN A 370 14.01 -0.24 -4.66
N PHE A 371 13.63 -0.95 -3.60
CA PHE A 371 12.78 -0.41 -2.55
C PHE A 371 13.57 -0.21 -1.25
N ASP A 372 14.18 -1.27 -0.72
CA ASP A 372 14.85 -1.23 0.57
C ASP A 372 16.15 -0.41 0.52
N ARG A 373 16.94 -0.49 -0.58
CA ARG A 373 18.18 0.31 -0.74
C ARG A 373 17.94 1.83 -0.77
N PRO A 374 17.08 2.42 -1.63
CA PRO A 374 16.89 3.88 -1.63
C PRO A 374 16.36 4.42 -0.30
N VAL A 375 15.51 3.65 0.39
CA VAL A 375 15.05 3.98 1.75
C VAL A 375 16.23 3.98 2.73
N ARG A 376 17.07 2.93 2.72
CA ARG A 376 18.28 2.81 3.55
C ARG A 376 19.28 3.95 3.30
N GLU A 377 19.55 4.28 2.04
CA GLU A 377 20.43 5.38 1.62
C GLU A 377 19.91 6.75 2.08
N ALA A 378 18.61 7.02 1.90
CA ALA A 378 17.98 8.23 2.39
C ALA A 378 18.08 8.36 3.92
N TRP A 379 17.88 7.25 4.64
CA TRP A 379 18.00 7.21 6.10
C TRP A 379 19.42 7.38 6.60
N GLU A 380 20.41 6.77 5.97
CA GLU A 380 21.82 7.05 6.26
C GLU A 380 22.16 8.53 6.05
N ALA A 381 21.65 9.15 4.99
CA ALA A 381 21.86 10.56 4.72
C ALA A 381 21.21 11.46 5.79
N LEU A 382 20.03 11.09 6.31
CA LEU A 382 19.39 11.76 7.44
C LEU A 382 20.19 11.59 8.75
N ARG A 383 20.59 10.36 9.08
CA ARG A 383 21.41 10.03 10.26
C ARG A 383 22.73 10.81 10.25
N LYS A 384 23.41 10.91 9.09
CA LYS A 384 24.64 11.70 8.86
C LYS A 384 24.43 13.22 8.92
N ARG A 385 23.18 13.72 8.82
CA ARG A 385 22.84 15.14 9.00
C ARG A 385 22.49 15.47 10.46
N GLY A 386 21.68 14.63 11.11
CA GLY A 386 21.28 14.83 12.52
C GLY A 386 22.45 14.82 13.51
N THR A 387 23.50 14.04 13.24
CA THR A 387 24.71 14.05 14.09
C THR A 387 25.51 15.35 14.00
N LYS A 388 25.38 16.15 12.94
CA LYS A 388 26.11 17.42 12.76
C LYS A 388 25.46 18.59 13.49
N THR A 389 24.17 18.52 13.82
CA THR A 389 23.43 19.60 14.49
C THR A 389 23.57 19.60 16.02
N ASN A 390 24.09 18.52 16.62
CA ASN A 390 24.30 18.41 18.06
C ASN A 390 25.71 18.85 18.53
N THR A 391 26.57 19.29 17.60
CA THR A 391 27.75 20.09 17.98
C THR A 391 27.27 21.48 18.39
N THR A 392 26.94 21.63 19.68
CA THR A 392 26.74 22.94 20.32
C THR A 392 27.92 23.84 19.95
N PRO A 393 27.69 25.04 19.36
CA PRO A 393 28.79 25.95 19.07
C PRO A 393 29.49 26.29 20.38
N ASP A 394 30.81 26.14 20.37
CA ASP A 394 31.67 26.37 21.53
C ASP A 394 31.43 27.79 22.10
N PRO A 395 30.93 27.92 23.35
CA PRO A 395 30.57 29.21 23.93
C PRO A 395 31.78 30.17 24.05
N GLU A 396 33.01 29.66 23.97
CA GLU A 396 34.23 30.49 24.03
C GLU A 396 34.39 31.46 22.84
N LYS A 397 33.63 31.32 21.76
CA LYS A 397 33.73 32.18 20.56
C LYS A 397 32.69 33.30 20.44
N GLN A 398 31.84 33.53 21.44
CA GLN A 398 30.87 34.65 21.43
C GLN A 398 31.32 35.91 22.19
N ASN A 399 32.51 35.91 22.80
CA ASN A 399 33.07 37.05 23.55
C ASN A 399 34.38 37.61 22.94
N ARG A 400 34.42 37.77 21.61
CA ARG A 400 35.49 38.51 20.90
C ARG A 400 34.91 39.38 19.78
#